data_AF-A0AAQ2U5R4-F1
#
_entry.id   AF-A0AAQ2U5R4-F1
#
_cell.length_a   1.000
_cell.length_b   1.000
_cell.length_c   1.000
_cell.angle_alpha   90.00
_cell.angle_beta   90.00
_cell.angle_gamma   90.00
#
_symmetry.space_group_name_H-M   'P 1'
#
loop_
_entity.id
_entity.type
_entity.pdbx_description
1 polymer ?
#
loop_
_entity_poly.entity_id
_entity_poly.type
_entity_poly.pdbx_seq_one_letter_code
_entity_poly.pdbx_strand_id
1 'polypeptide(L)'
;MVNFSVLPPEINSGRMFFGAGSGPMLAAAAAWDGLAAELGLAAESFGLVTSGLAGGSGQAWQGAAAAAMVVAAAPYAGWLAAAAARAGGAAVQAKAVAGAFEAARAAMVDPVVVAANRSAFVQLVLSNVFGQNAPAIAAAEATYEQMWAADVAAMVGYHGGASAAAALAPWQQAVPGLLGLLDSAQSSAQAVTAQAVGSTVPGPLQGINFGFGNIGSLNLGSGNTGDTNVGSGNIGNTNLGGGNIGSFNLGSGNQGDINLGIGNVGNLNLGSGNEPPRHVRRLQFLERMGSCQVVHRGGTRRSCVSGRCGWSQRSAVSTIRSGQRSVRSPVYLVLAARRRCVSGCARRRSMPAHGPGPRPKNPLS
;
A
#
# COMPACT_ATOMS: atom_id res chain seq x y z
N MET A 1 8.47 31.98 11.68
CA MET A 1 8.78 31.48 13.03
C MET A 1 9.57 32.55 13.75
N VAL A 2 9.16 32.95 14.96
CA VAL A 2 9.90 33.96 15.74
C VAL A 2 11.12 33.26 16.34
N ASN A 3 12.32 33.79 16.13
CA ASN A 3 13.57 33.21 16.64
C ASN A 3 13.74 33.59 18.12
N PHE A 4 13.83 32.61 19.03
CA PHE A 4 13.98 32.86 20.47
C PHE A 4 15.35 33.45 20.84
N SER A 5 16.37 33.27 19.99
CA SER A 5 17.72 33.79 20.22
C SER A 5 17.81 35.31 20.18
N VAL A 6 16.81 35.99 19.58
CA VAL A 6 16.75 37.46 19.51
C VAL A 6 15.71 38.06 20.46
N LEU A 7 15.05 37.22 21.27
CA LEU A 7 14.08 37.67 22.26
C LEU A 7 14.80 37.95 23.58
N PRO A 8 14.47 39.06 24.26
CA PRO A 8 15.05 39.37 25.57
C PRO A 8 14.54 38.40 26.66
N PRO A 9 15.25 38.28 27.79
CA PRO A 9 14.91 37.36 28.86
C PRO A 9 13.49 37.56 29.42
N GLU A 10 12.96 38.79 29.47
CA GLU A 10 11.57 39.04 29.91
C GLU A 10 10.54 38.26 29.09
N ILE A 11 10.81 38.09 27.79
CA ILE A 11 9.90 37.40 26.86
C ILE A 11 10.14 35.90 26.89
N ASN A 12 11.39 35.45 26.88
CA ASN A 12 11.73 34.02 26.90
C ASN A 12 11.29 33.38 28.22
N SER A 13 11.71 33.96 29.35
CA SER A 13 11.27 33.56 30.69
C SER A 13 9.75 33.64 30.81
N GLY A 14 9.15 34.80 30.48
CA GLY A 14 7.69 34.99 30.59
C GLY A 14 6.90 33.89 29.86
N ARG A 15 7.25 33.59 28.61
CA ARG A 15 6.57 32.55 27.83
C ARG A 15 6.73 31.14 28.41
N MET A 16 7.84 30.84 29.07
CA MET A 16 8.05 29.53 29.68
C MET A 16 7.24 29.36 30.98
N PHE A 17 7.11 30.42 31.79
CA PHE A 17 6.43 30.36 33.08
C PHE A 17 4.90 30.52 33.00
N PHE A 18 4.36 31.06 31.91
CA PHE A 18 2.92 31.09 31.66
C PHE A 18 2.45 29.88 30.86
N GLY A 19 1.26 29.34 31.19
CA GLY A 19 0.61 28.28 30.43
C GLY A 19 0.11 27.12 31.30
N ALA A 20 -0.26 26.02 30.66
CA ALA A 20 -0.84 24.85 31.32
C ALA A 20 0.20 23.90 31.95
N GLY A 21 1.49 24.16 31.76
CA GLY A 21 2.59 23.30 32.21
C GLY A 21 2.64 21.94 31.51
N SER A 22 3.33 20.97 32.12
CA SER A 22 3.48 19.61 31.59
C SER A 22 2.26 18.69 31.78
N GLY A 23 1.31 19.07 32.64
CA GLY A 23 0.15 18.26 33.01
C GLY A 23 -0.63 17.69 31.82
N PRO A 24 -1.03 18.51 30.82
CA PRO A 24 -1.74 18.00 29.64
C PRO A 24 -0.95 16.96 28.83
N MET A 25 0.37 17.13 28.72
CA MET A 25 1.22 16.18 27.98
C MET A 25 1.39 14.86 28.76
N LEU A 26 1.50 14.93 30.08
CA LEU A 26 1.54 13.74 30.94
C LEU A 26 0.21 12.97 30.93
N ALA A 27 -0.92 13.68 30.91
CA ALA A 27 -2.23 13.05 30.74
C ALA A 27 -2.35 12.34 29.38
N ALA A 28 -1.86 12.97 28.30
CA ALA A 28 -1.78 12.34 26.99
C ALA A 28 -0.88 11.10 27.01
N ALA A 29 0.26 11.15 27.70
CA ALA A 29 1.13 9.99 27.85
C ALA A 29 0.43 8.82 28.56
N ALA A 30 -0.31 9.10 29.65
CA ALA A 30 -1.08 8.09 30.36
C ALA A 30 -2.18 7.47 29.49
N ALA A 31 -2.85 8.28 28.65
CA ALA A 31 -3.84 7.77 27.71
C ALA A 31 -3.21 6.85 26.65
N TRP A 32 -2.03 7.19 26.14
CA TRP A 32 -1.28 6.33 25.21
C TRP A 32 -0.79 5.03 25.86
N ASP A 33 -0.33 5.07 27.12
CA ASP A 33 0.01 3.88 27.89
C ASP A 33 -1.23 2.98 28.08
N GLY A 34 -2.38 3.57 28.41
CA GLY A 34 -3.64 2.84 28.54
C GLY A 34 -4.05 2.15 27.24
N LEU A 35 -3.96 2.86 26.11
CA LEU A 35 -4.23 2.28 24.79
C LEU A 35 -3.25 1.13 24.45
N ALA A 36 -1.97 1.28 24.80
CA ALA A 36 -0.97 0.23 24.60
C ALA A 36 -1.33 -1.03 25.38
N ALA A 37 -1.75 -0.88 26.64
CA ALA A 37 -2.17 -1.99 27.49
C ALA A 37 -3.41 -2.71 26.92
N GLU A 38 -4.45 -1.97 26.55
CA GLU A 38 -5.69 -2.55 25.99
C GLU A 38 -5.43 -3.28 24.66
N LEU A 39 -4.59 -2.72 23.78
CA LEU A 39 -4.20 -3.37 22.52
C LEU A 39 -3.36 -4.64 22.77
N GLY A 40 -2.48 -4.61 23.78
CA GLY A 40 -1.70 -5.78 24.19
C GLY A 40 -2.59 -6.91 24.70
N LEU A 41 -3.53 -6.59 25.60
CA LEU A 41 -4.52 -7.55 26.12
C LEU A 41 -5.43 -8.08 25.00
N ALA A 42 -5.81 -7.23 24.04
CA ALA A 42 -6.56 -7.66 22.86
C ALA A 42 -5.76 -8.64 22.00
N ALA A 43 -4.46 -8.40 21.80
CA ALA A 43 -3.59 -9.31 21.05
C ALA A 43 -3.46 -10.67 21.75
N GLU A 44 -3.23 -10.66 23.07
CA GLU A 44 -3.12 -11.88 23.88
C GLU A 44 -4.42 -12.68 23.90
N SER A 45 -5.55 -12.03 24.16
CA SER A 45 -6.87 -12.69 24.17
C SER A 45 -7.22 -13.28 22.81
N PHE A 46 -6.94 -12.57 21.72
CA PHE A 46 -7.12 -13.08 20.36
C PHE A 46 -6.19 -14.29 20.08
N GLY A 47 -4.93 -14.21 20.53
CA GLY A 47 -3.98 -15.32 20.45
C GLY A 47 -4.42 -16.57 21.24
N LEU A 48 -4.99 -16.39 22.42
CA LEU A 48 -5.52 -17.49 23.24
C LEU A 48 -6.73 -18.16 22.60
N VAL A 49 -7.68 -17.41 22.05
CA VAL A 49 -8.85 -17.96 21.35
C VAL A 49 -8.43 -18.74 20.11
N THR A 50 -7.49 -18.18 19.33
CA THR A 50 -7.02 -18.82 18.09
C THR A 50 -6.17 -20.06 18.36
N SER A 51 -5.26 -20.04 19.34
CA SER A 51 -4.51 -21.25 19.74
C SER A 51 -5.40 -22.32 20.36
N GLY A 52 -6.42 -21.92 21.14
CA GLY A 52 -7.43 -22.83 21.67
C GLY A 52 -8.19 -23.60 20.58
N LEU A 53 -8.42 -22.98 19.41
CA LEU A 53 -9.06 -23.59 18.25
C LEU A 53 -8.21 -24.69 17.59
N ALA A 54 -6.88 -24.66 17.68
CA ALA A 54 -6.00 -25.60 16.99
C ALA A 54 -5.45 -26.75 17.86
N GLY A 55 -5.73 -26.79 19.17
CA GLY A 55 -5.19 -27.89 19.99
C GLY A 55 -5.34 -27.77 21.51
N GLY A 56 -6.22 -26.92 22.04
CA GLY A 56 -6.47 -26.89 23.49
C GLY A 56 -7.10 -28.20 23.98
N SER A 57 -6.71 -28.66 25.18
CA SER A 57 -7.09 -29.94 25.81
C SER A 57 -8.58 -30.11 26.17
N GLY A 58 -9.48 -29.38 25.50
CA GLY A 58 -10.93 -29.44 25.72
C GLY A 58 -11.80 -28.96 24.55
N GLN A 59 -11.31 -28.92 23.30
CA GLN A 59 -12.09 -28.41 22.14
C GLN A 59 -12.28 -29.43 21.02
N ALA A 60 -13.47 -29.39 20.41
CA ALA A 60 -14.01 -30.35 19.45
C ALA A 60 -13.59 -30.13 17.98
N TRP A 61 -12.91 -29.01 17.68
CA TRP A 61 -12.57 -28.59 16.32
C TRP A 61 -11.09 -28.87 16.10
N GLN A 62 -10.78 -29.94 15.38
CA GLN A 62 -9.41 -30.38 15.11
C GLN A 62 -9.24 -30.66 13.61
N GLY A 63 -8.00 -30.55 13.12
CA GLY A 63 -7.63 -30.89 11.75
C GLY A 63 -7.23 -29.70 10.89
N ALA A 64 -6.96 -29.96 9.61
CA ALA A 64 -6.33 -29.02 8.68
C ALA A 64 -7.10 -27.69 8.52
N ALA A 65 -8.43 -27.72 8.63
CA ALA A 65 -9.25 -26.51 8.55
C ALA A 65 -9.08 -25.59 9.77
N ALA A 66 -8.99 -26.14 10.98
CA ALA A 66 -8.73 -25.37 12.20
C ALA A 66 -7.30 -24.78 12.18
N ALA A 67 -6.32 -25.55 11.72
CA ALA A 67 -4.95 -25.08 11.52
C ALA A 67 -4.88 -23.92 10.50
N ALA A 68 -5.63 -24.02 9.39
CA ALA A 68 -5.71 -22.95 8.39
C ALA A 68 -6.30 -21.65 8.96
N MET A 69 -7.29 -21.74 9.85
CA MET A 69 -7.87 -20.56 10.52
C MET A 69 -6.88 -19.87 11.45
N VAL A 70 -6.04 -20.62 12.17
CA VAL A 70 -4.98 -20.02 13.01
C VAL A 70 -3.95 -19.27 12.16
N VAL A 71 -3.53 -19.85 11.04
CA VAL A 71 -2.61 -19.19 10.11
C VAL A 71 -3.21 -17.91 9.54
N ALA A 72 -4.50 -17.92 9.19
CA ALA A 72 -5.21 -16.74 8.68
C ALA A 72 -5.36 -15.63 9.74
N ALA A 73 -5.45 -15.99 11.01
CA ALA A 73 -5.63 -15.05 12.12
C ALA A 73 -4.32 -14.38 12.59
N ALA A 74 -3.18 -15.04 12.42
CA ALA A 74 -1.87 -14.57 12.89
C ALA A 74 -1.49 -13.13 12.45
N PRO A 75 -1.75 -12.69 11.19
CA PRO A 75 -1.49 -11.31 10.76
C PRO A 75 -2.21 -10.24 11.60
N TYR A 76 -3.44 -10.51 12.04
CA TYR A 76 -4.21 -9.57 12.84
C TYR A 76 -3.70 -9.50 14.29
N ALA A 77 -3.33 -10.65 14.87
CA ALA A 77 -2.67 -10.70 16.18
C ALA A 77 -1.34 -9.90 16.18
N GLY A 78 -0.53 -10.08 15.13
CA GLY A 78 0.71 -9.33 14.94
C GLY A 78 0.47 -7.83 14.76
N TRP A 79 -0.59 -7.45 14.04
CA TRP A 79 -0.99 -6.05 13.90
C TRP A 79 -1.37 -5.41 15.24
N LEU A 80 -2.15 -6.10 16.08
CA LEU A 80 -2.52 -5.61 17.42
C LEU A 80 -1.29 -5.42 18.31
N ALA A 81 -0.37 -6.39 18.33
CA ALA A 81 0.87 -6.29 19.09
C ALA A 81 1.76 -5.12 18.61
N ALA A 82 1.88 -4.92 17.30
CA ALA A 82 2.63 -3.81 16.73
C ALA A 82 1.98 -2.45 17.06
N ALA A 83 0.65 -2.36 17.00
CA ALA A 83 -0.10 -1.17 17.41
C ALA A 83 0.07 -0.85 18.90
N ALA A 84 0.07 -1.88 19.76
CA ALA A 84 0.33 -1.75 21.20
C ALA A 84 1.73 -1.18 21.48
N ALA A 85 2.77 -1.77 20.88
CA ALA A 85 4.14 -1.26 20.98
C ALA A 85 4.26 0.20 20.49
N ARG A 86 3.53 0.56 19.43
CA ARG A 86 3.54 1.91 18.89
C ARG A 86 2.89 2.93 19.83
N ALA A 87 1.76 2.57 20.42
CA ALA A 87 1.10 3.38 21.44
C ALA A 87 2.01 3.59 22.66
N GLY A 88 2.67 2.54 23.15
CA GLY A 88 3.64 2.64 24.24
C GLY A 88 4.83 3.54 23.89
N GLY A 89 5.34 3.45 22.66
CA GLY A 89 6.37 4.36 22.16
C GLY A 89 5.93 5.83 22.14
N ALA A 90 4.68 6.11 21.74
CA ALA A 90 4.12 7.46 21.77
C ALA A 90 4.00 8.01 23.20
N ALA A 91 3.63 7.17 24.17
CA ALA A 91 3.60 7.55 25.59
C ALA A 91 4.99 7.94 26.11
N VAL A 92 6.02 7.15 25.79
CA VAL A 92 7.41 7.46 26.17
C VAL A 92 7.86 8.78 25.57
N GLN A 93 7.55 9.04 24.30
CA GLN A 93 7.90 10.31 23.66
C GLN A 93 7.16 11.50 24.27
N ALA A 94 5.88 11.35 24.60
CA ALA A 94 5.12 12.40 25.30
C ALA A 94 5.74 12.73 26.68
N LYS A 95 6.16 11.72 27.45
CA LYS A 95 6.89 11.91 28.71
C LYS A 95 8.23 12.63 28.49
N ALA A 96 8.95 12.29 27.43
CA ALA A 96 10.21 12.95 27.09
C ALA A 96 10.01 14.44 26.72
N VAL A 97 8.96 14.78 25.97
CA VAL A 97 8.60 16.18 25.67
C VAL A 97 8.26 16.94 26.96
N ALA A 98 7.46 16.33 27.85
CA ALA A 98 7.15 16.92 29.15
C ALA A 98 8.41 17.14 30.01
N GLY A 99 9.32 16.16 30.03
CA GLY A 99 10.61 16.29 30.72
C GLY A 99 11.49 17.40 30.14
N ALA A 100 11.53 17.55 28.82
CA ALA A 100 12.26 18.63 28.16
C ALA A 100 11.70 20.02 28.54
N PHE A 101 10.37 20.15 28.65
CA PHE A 101 9.72 21.37 29.13
C PHE A 101 10.11 21.70 30.57
N GLU A 102 10.02 20.73 31.50
CA GLU A 102 10.38 20.96 32.91
C GLU A 102 11.87 21.27 33.10
N ALA A 103 12.75 20.60 32.34
CA ALA A 103 14.18 20.90 32.35
C ALA A 103 14.47 22.33 31.87
N ALA A 104 13.78 22.76 30.81
CA ALA A 104 13.94 24.11 30.29
C ALA A 104 13.37 25.17 31.24
N ARG A 105 12.22 24.90 31.86
CA ARG A 105 11.63 25.76 32.88
C ARG A 105 12.51 25.88 34.12
N ALA A 106 13.16 24.80 34.54
CA ALA A 106 14.10 24.82 35.67
C ALA A 106 15.40 25.57 35.36
N ALA A 107 15.83 25.58 34.09
CA ALA A 107 17.02 26.30 33.63
C ALA A 107 16.77 27.78 33.28
N MET A 108 15.51 28.15 33.05
CA MET A 108 15.11 29.53 32.74
C MET A 108 15.31 30.46 33.93
N VAL A 109 15.68 31.70 33.63
CA VAL A 109 15.76 32.75 34.65
C VAL A 109 14.34 33.08 35.14
N ASP A 110 14.20 33.29 36.45
CA ASP A 110 12.90 33.68 36.99
C ASP A 110 12.56 35.13 36.57
N PRO A 111 11.34 35.41 36.07
CA PRO A 111 10.93 36.76 35.66
C PRO A 111 11.13 37.84 36.74
N VAL A 112 11.02 37.49 38.03
CA VAL A 112 11.24 38.41 39.15
C VAL A 112 12.70 38.83 39.24
N VAL A 113 13.65 37.93 38.94
CA VAL A 113 15.08 38.23 38.93
C VAL A 113 15.43 39.19 37.79
N VAL A 114 14.84 38.97 36.61
CA VAL A 114 14.99 39.89 35.47
C VAL A 114 14.46 41.28 35.83
N ALA A 115 13.25 41.36 36.40
CA ALA A 115 12.65 42.63 36.83
C ALA A 115 13.47 43.34 37.92
N ALA A 116 14.02 42.60 38.87
CA ALA A 116 14.87 43.14 39.92
C ALA A 116 16.13 43.80 39.35
N ASN A 117 16.83 43.14 38.42
CA ASN A 117 17.99 43.71 37.73
C ASN A 117 17.63 45.00 36.99
N ARG A 118 16.52 45.02 36.23
CA ARG A 118 16.08 46.21 35.50
C ARG A 118 15.73 47.37 36.44
N SER A 119 15.10 47.08 37.57
CA SER A 119 14.79 48.11 38.58
C SER A 119 16.05 48.69 39.23
N ALA A 120 17.04 47.85 39.54
CA ALA A 120 18.32 48.28 40.09
C ALA A 120 19.11 49.12 39.09
N PHE A 121 19.14 48.71 37.81
CA PHE A 121 19.75 49.48 36.72
C PHE A 121 19.17 50.90 36.66
N VAL A 122 17.84 51.05 36.68
CA VAL A 122 17.19 52.37 36.66
C VAL A 122 17.59 53.21 37.89
N GLN A 123 17.63 52.63 39.09
CA GLN A 123 18.07 53.35 40.30
C GLN A 123 19.53 53.82 40.23
N LEU A 124 20.41 52.98 39.69
CA LEU A 124 21.82 53.34 39.49
C LEU A 124 21.98 54.48 38.50
N VAL A 125 21.22 54.46 37.39
CA VAL A 125 21.21 55.53 36.38
C VAL A 125 20.70 56.84 36.97
N LEU A 126 19.57 56.80 37.69
CA LEU A 126 18.96 58.00 38.29
C LEU A 126 19.86 58.66 39.35
N SER A 127 20.67 57.87 40.05
CA SER A 127 21.63 58.37 41.06
C SER A 127 23.01 58.71 40.47
N ASN A 128 23.25 58.53 39.17
CA ASN A 128 24.55 58.69 38.54
C ASN A 128 24.93 60.15 38.19
N VAL A 129 24.63 61.11 39.08
CA VAL A 129 24.82 62.55 38.81
C VAL A 129 26.28 62.90 38.51
N PHE A 130 27.23 62.24 39.17
CA PHE A 130 28.67 62.49 39.02
C PHE A 130 29.41 61.39 38.24
N GLY A 131 28.71 60.45 37.62
CA GLY A 131 29.33 59.34 36.88
C GLY A 131 29.94 58.23 37.76
N GLN A 132 29.87 58.33 39.09
CA GLN A 132 30.48 57.37 40.01
C GLN A 132 29.84 55.97 39.96
N ASN A 133 28.58 55.88 39.55
CA ASN A 133 27.86 54.60 39.42
C ASN A 133 28.12 53.90 38.08
N ALA A 134 28.92 54.48 37.17
CA ALA A 134 29.18 53.88 35.85
C ALA A 134 29.66 52.41 35.91
N PRO A 135 30.58 52.00 36.82
CA PRO A 135 30.96 50.59 36.93
C PRO A 135 29.80 49.68 37.39
N ALA A 136 28.92 50.16 38.27
CA ALA A 136 27.77 49.40 38.76
C ALA A 136 26.69 49.26 37.69
N ILE A 137 26.48 50.29 36.86
CA ILE A 137 25.58 50.24 35.70
C ILE A 137 26.07 49.19 34.70
N ALA A 138 27.37 49.22 34.35
CA ALA A 138 27.96 48.23 33.46
C ALA A 138 27.87 46.80 34.02
N ALA A 139 28.03 46.62 35.33
CA ALA A 139 27.83 45.33 35.98
C ALA A 139 26.37 44.85 35.89
N ALA A 140 25.39 45.74 36.10
CA ALA A 140 23.97 45.40 35.97
C ALA A 140 23.60 45.01 34.53
N GLU A 141 24.14 45.70 33.53
CA GLU A 141 24.00 45.32 32.11
C GLU A 141 24.64 43.96 31.82
N ALA A 142 25.86 43.71 32.33
CA ALA A 142 26.52 42.42 32.15
C ALA A 142 25.74 41.25 32.76
N THR A 143 25.13 41.43 33.94
CA THR A 143 24.24 40.43 34.54
C THR A 143 22.98 40.21 33.69
N TYR A 144 22.43 41.27 33.09
CA TYR A 144 21.29 41.15 32.17
C TYR A 144 21.64 40.32 30.93
N GLU A 145 22.79 40.58 30.32
CA GLU A 145 23.29 39.80 29.17
C GLU A 145 23.54 38.32 29.54
N GLN A 146 23.99 38.03 30.76
CA GLN A 146 24.11 36.66 31.27
C GLN A 146 22.75 35.97 31.40
N MET A 147 21.74 36.68 31.93
CA MET A 147 20.37 36.15 32.00
C MET A 147 19.81 35.88 30.61
N TRP A 148 20.06 36.79 29.65
CA TRP A 148 19.66 36.58 28.26
C TRP A 148 20.32 35.32 27.66
N ALA A 149 21.63 35.16 27.83
CA ALA A 149 22.34 34.00 27.34
C ALA A 149 21.85 32.68 27.98
N ALA A 150 21.55 32.68 29.28
CA ALA A 150 20.99 31.52 29.99
C ALA A 150 19.61 31.12 29.44
N ASP A 151 18.71 32.09 29.24
CA ASP A 151 17.39 31.85 28.67
C ASP A 151 17.47 31.29 27.24
N VAL A 152 18.37 31.86 26.41
CA VAL A 152 18.58 31.35 25.05
C VAL A 152 19.11 29.91 25.10
N ALA A 153 20.07 29.60 25.97
CA ALA A 153 20.59 28.24 26.13
C ALA A 153 19.50 27.26 26.58
N ALA A 154 18.64 27.65 27.51
CA ALA A 154 17.49 26.86 27.94
C ALA A 154 16.51 26.58 26.78
N MET A 155 16.21 27.59 25.95
CA MET A 155 15.35 27.39 24.76
C MET A 155 16.00 26.53 23.68
N VAL A 156 17.32 26.62 23.47
CA VAL A 156 18.04 25.71 22.56
C VAL A 156 17.91 24.26 23.05
N GLY A 157 18.14 24.04 24.35
CA GLY A 157 17.98 22.72 24.97
C GLY A 157 16.56 22.19 24.83
N TYR A 158 15.55 23.03 25.10
CA TYR A 158 14.15 22.68 24.94
C TYR A 158 13.82 22.31 23.50
N HIS A 159 14.20 23.15 22.53
CA HIS A 159 13.94 22.92 21.11
C HIS A 159 14.60 21.62 20.64
N GLY A 160 15.85 21.38 21.00
CA GLY A 160 16.57 20.15 20.66
C GLY A 160 15.91 18.91 21.26
N GLY A 161 15.63 18.93 22.57
CA GLY A 161 15.00 17.82 23.28
C GLY A 161 13.58 17.52 22.79
N ALA A 162 12.74 18.55 22.66
CA ALA A 162 11.36 18.41 22.21
C ALA A 162 11.28 17.97 20.73
N SER A 163 12.14 18.50 19.85
CA SER A 163 12.14 18.10 18.43
C SER A 163 12.59 16.65 18.24
N ALA A 164 13.59 16.21 19.01
CA ALA A 164 14.03 14.81 18.99
C ALA A 164 12.93 13.88 19.52
N ALA A 165 12.26 14.26 20.61
CA ALA A 165 11.19 13.45 21.18
C ALA A 165 9.94 13.41 20.29
N ALA A 166 9.63 14.51 19.60
CA ALA A 166 8.49 14.59 18.68
C ALA A 166 8.69 13.84 17.34
N ALA A 167 9.87 13.26 17.10
CA ALA A 167 10.21 12.55 15.86
C ALA A 167 9.56 11.15 15.76
N LEU A 168 8.22 11.12 15.76
CA LEU A 168 7.44 9.89 15.63
C LEU A 168 7.28 9.51 14.15
N ALA A 169 7.70 8.28 13.80
CA ALA A 169 7.38 7.67 12.51
C ALA A 169 5.86 7.67 12.19
N PRO A 170 5.47 7.85 10.91
CA PRO A 170 4.09 7.68 10.45
C PRO A 170 3.52 6.31 10.84
N TRP A 171 2.24 6.30 11.25
CA TRP A 171 1.56 5.08 11.69
C TRP A 171 1.58 3.98 10.63
N GLN A 172 1.43 4.34 9.35
CA GLN A 172 1.43 3.40 8.22
C GLN A 172 2.77 2.70 8.00
N GLN A 173 3.87 3.32 8.41
CA GLN A 173 5.21 2.72 8.30
C GLN A 173 5.52 1.84 9.50
N ALA A 174 5.04 2.23 10.68
CA ALA A 174 5.31 1.52 11.93
C ALA A 174 4.39 0.30 12.13
N VAL A 175 3.20 0.32 11.54
CA VAL A 175 2.23 -0.78 11.62
C VAL A 175 1.82 -1.16 10.20
N PRO A 176 2.43 -2.21 9.62
CA PRO A 176 2.07 -2.68 8.27
C PRO A 176 0.57 -2.96 8.17
N GLY A 177 -0.07 -2.46 7.12
CA GLY A 177 -1.51 -2.68 6.92
C GLY A 177 -1.82 -4.17 6.73
N LEU A 178 -2.92 -4.64 7.32
CA LEU A 178 -3.37 -6.04 7.20
C LEU A 178 -3.54 -6.48 5.72
N LEU A 179 -4.00 -5.56 4.87
CA LEU A 179 -4.10 -5.76 3.42
C LEU A 179 -2.75 -6.01 2.74
N GLY A 180 -1.67 -5.36 3.20
CA GLY A 180 -0.33 -5.56 2.64
C GLY A 180 0.27 -6.91 3.02
N LEU A 181 -0.06 -7.43 4.22
CA LEU A 181 0.28 -8.81 4.59
C LEU A 181 -0.50 -9.82 3.73
N LEU A 182 -1.80 -9.58 3.47
CA LEU A 182 -2.59 -10.44 2.58
C LEU A 182 -2.04 -10.45 1.14
N ASP A 183 -1.64 -9.30 0.61
CA ASP A 183 -1.09 -9.19 -0.75
C ASP A 183 0.25 -9.93 -0.89
N SER A 184 1.08 -9.92 0.17
CA SER A 184 2.31 -10.70 0.24
C SER A 184 2.07 -12.22 0.32
N ALA A 185 0.98 -12.65 0.97
CA ALA A 185 0.56 -14.05 1.00
C ALA A 185 -0.02 -14.52 -0.34
N GLN A 186 -0.72 -13.65 -1.07
CA GLN A 186 -1.14 -13.93 -2.44
C GLN A 186 0.06 -14.09 -3.39
N SER A 187 1.04 -13.20 -3.25
CA SER A 187 2.28 -13.22 -4.04
C SER A 187 3.10 -14.50 -3.83
N SER A 188 3.17 -15.02 -2.60
CA SER A 188 3.87 -16.28 -2.31
C SER A 188 3.13 -17.51 -2.83
N ALA A 189 1.80 -17.53 -2.79
CA ALA A 189 1.01 -18.59 -3.43
C ALA A 189 1.16 -18.60 -4.96
N GLN A 190 1.25 -17.42 -5.59
CA GLN A 190 1.51 -17.30 -7.03
C GLN A 190 2.95 -17.68 -7.41
N ALA A 191 3.91 -17.56 -6.49
CA ALA A 191 5.25 -18.11 -6.69
C ALA A 191 5.19 -19.66 -6.69
N VAL A 192 4.43 -20.26 -5.77
CA VAL A 192 4.22 -21.73 -5.74
C VAL A 192 3.62 -22.24 -7.06
N THR A 193 2.68 -21.52 -7.69
CA THR A 193 2.21 -21.89 -9.04
C THR A 193 3.29 -21.72 -10.10
N ALA A 194 4.10 -20.67 -10.06
CA ALA A 194 5.17 -20.48 -11.04
C ALA A 194 6.23 -21.61 -10.99
N GLN A 195 6.61 -22.06 -9.78
CA GLN A 195 7.51 -23.22 -9.63
C GLN A 195 6.88 -24.54 -10.06
N ALA A 196 5.56 -24.69 -9.91
CA ALA A 196 4.88 -25.96 -10.10
C ALA A 196 4.19 -26.11 -11.47
N VAL A 197 3.93 -25.00 -12.19
CA VAL A 197 3.63 -24.99 -13.63
C VAL A 197 4.85 -25.45 -14.44
N GLY A 198 6.06 -25.26 -13.88
CA GLY A 198 7.27 -25.94 -14.32
C GLY A 198 7.34 -27.42 -13.88
N SER A 199 6.23 -28.16 -13.95
CA SER A 199 6.19 -29.60 -13.65
C SER A 199 7.12 -30.34 -14.60
N THR A 200 8.33 -30.63 -14.14
CA THR A 200 9.28 -31.48 -14.85
C THR A 200 8.88 -32.93 -14.66
N VAL A 201 7.95 -33.41 -15.48
CA VAL A 201 7.65 -34.85 -15.54
C VAL A 201 8.95 -35.57 -15.92
N PRO A 202 9.45 -36.50 -15.07
CA PRO A 202 10.65 -37.26 -15.37
C PRO A 202 10.52 -37.93 -16.74
N GLY A 203 11.58 -37.89 -17.56
CA GLY A 203 11.58 -38.40 -18.94
C GLY A 203 10.89 -39.76 -19.16
N PRO A 204 11.07 -40.77 -18.28
CA PRO A 204 10.41 -42.07 -18.42
C PRO A 204 8.89 -42.05 -18.25
N LEU A 205 8.33 -40.99 -17.67
CA LEU A 205 6.91 -40.85 -17.36
C LEU A 205 6.17 -39.94 -18.34
N GLN A 206 6.88 -39.37 -19.32
CA GLN A 206 6.28 -38.51 -20.33
C GLN A 206 5.36 -39.30 -21.27
N GLY A 207 4.19 -38.72 -21.57
CA GLY A 207 3.17 -39.31 -22.44
C GLY A 207 2.35 -40.43 -21.81
N ILE A 208 2.67 -40.90 -20.59
CA ILE A 208 1.86 -41.88 -19.87
C ILE A 208 0.56 -41.21 -19.45
N ASN A 209 -0.57 -41.65 -19.99
CA ASN A 209 -1.89 -41.19 -19.57
C ASN A 209 -2.82 -42.38 -19.42
N PHE A 210 -3.72 -42.31 -18.45
CA PHE A 210 -4.73 -43.34 -18.21
C PHE A 210 -6.12 -42.79 -18.54
N GLY A 211 -6.67 -43.21 -19.67
CA GLY A 211 -7.93 -42.72 -20.24
C GLY A 211 -7.73 -42.10 -21.63
N PHE A 212 -8.79 -41.56 -22.21
CA PHE A 212 -8.81 -41.16 -23.63
C PHE A 212 -8.75 -39.65 -23.82
N GLY A 213 -8.12 -39.19 -24.91
CA GLY A 213 -8.12 -37.78 -25.32
C GLY A 213 -7.30 -36.84 -24.42
N ASN A 214 -6.33 -37.37 -23.68
CA ASN A 214 -5.41 -36.56 -22.88
C ASN A 214 -4.26 -36.03 -23.75
N ILE A 215 -3.88 -34.77 -23.53
CA ILE A 215 -2.74 -34.09 -24.16
C ILE A 215 -1.79 -33.67 -23.02
N GLY A 216 -0.62 -34.28 -22.95
CA GLY A 216 0.35 -34.12 -21.85
C GLY A 216 0.75 -35.46 -21.24
N SER A 217 1.12 -35.48 -19.97
CA SER A 217 1.66 -36.64 -19.25
C SER A 217 1.05 -36.79 -17.86
N LEU A 218 1.07 -38.02 -17.33
CA LEU A 218 0.58 -38.39 -16.00
C LEU A 218 -0.87 -37.98 -15.70
N ASN A 219 -1.74 -37.96 -16.70
CA ASN A 219 -3.16 -37.70 -16.48
C ASN A 219 -3.93 -38.99 -16.18
N LEU A 220 -4.78 -38.96 -15.15
CA LEU A 220 -5.71 -40.02 -14.76
C LEU A 220 -7.15 -39.55 -15.03
N GLY A 221 -7.77 -40.07 -16.09
CA GLY A 221 -9.10 -39.67 -16.57
C GLY A 221 -9.08 -39.33 -18.07
N SER A 222 -10.07 -38.60 -18.57
CA SER A 222 -10.21 -38.33 -20.01
C SER A 222 -10.30 -36.85 -20.34
N GLY A 223 -9.79 -36.46 -21.51
CA GLY A 223 -9.94 -35.10 -22.06
C GLY A 223 -9.14 -34.02 -21.33
N ASN A 224 -8.06 -34.37 -20.64
CA ASN A 224 -7.20 -33.39 -19.97
C ASN A 224 -6.16 -32.79 -20.92
N THR A 225 -5.88 -31.50 -20.79
CA THR A 225 -4.80 -30.80 -21.50
C THR A 225 -3.84 -30.20 -20.47
N GLY A 226 -2.62 -30.73 -20.40
CA GLY A 226 -1.61 -30.44 -19.38
C GLY A 226 -1.12 -31.72 -18.69
N ASP A 227 -0.35 -31.57 -17.62
CA ASP A 227 0.31 -32.67 -16.91
C ASP A 227 -0.29 -32.93 -15.52
N THR A 228 -0.19 -34.17 -15.05
CA THR A 228 -0.49 -34.57 -13.65
C THR A 228 -1.92 -34.32 -13.18
N ASN A 229 -2.92 -34.31 -14.08
CA ASN A 229 -4.31 -34.12 -13.69
C ASN A 229 -4.99 -35.43 -13.29
N VAL A 230 -5.84 -35.38 -12.26
CA VAL A 230 -6.69 -36.49 -11.82
C VAL A 230 -8.16 -36.06 -11.95
N GLY A 231 -8.89 -36.74 -12.83
CA GLY A 231 -10.25 -36.40 -13.25
C GLY A 231 -10.32 -36.12 -14.74
N SER A 232 -11.40 -35.50 -15.21
CA SER A 232 -11.69 -35.35 -16.64
C SER A 232 -11.91 -33.89 -17.04
N GLY A 233 -11.50 -33.54 -18.27
CA GLY A 233 -11.79 -32.24 -18.88
C GLY A 233 -11.02 -31.06 -18.27
N ASN A 234 -9.87 -31.29 -17.66
CA ASN A 234 -9.05 -30.22 -17.08
C ASN A 234 -8.14 -29.58 -18.14
N ILE A 235 -7.91 -28.26 -18.04
CA ILE A 235 -6.97 -27.50 -18.87
C ILE A 235 -5.99 -26.80 -17.94
N GLY A 236 -4.74 -27.24 -17.91
CA GLY A 236 -3.69 -26.83 -16.97
C GLY A 236 -3.07 -28.03 -16.27
N ASN A 237 -2.26 -27.79 -15.25
CA ASN A 237 -1.47 -28.84 -14.59
C ASN A 237 -1.97 -29.12 -13.15
N THR A 238 -1.78 -30.36 -12.69
CA THR A 238 -1.92 -30.75 -11.28
C THR A 238 -3.31 -30.44 -10.69
N ASN A 239 -4.37 -30.63 -11.47
CA ASN A 239 -5.74 -30.50 -10.98
C ASN A 239 -6.27 -31.83 -10.46
N LEU A 240 -7.03 -31.80 -9.36
CA LEU A 240 -7.72 -32.96 -8.81
C LEU A 240 -9.23 -32.67 -8.78
N GLY A 241 -9.97 -33.31 -9.69
CA GLY A 241 -11.38 -33.08 -9.99
C GLY A 241 -11.62 -32.87 -11.48
N GLY A 242 -12.80 -32.37 -11.88
CA GLY A 242 -13.19 -32.29 -13.29
C GLY A 242 -13.51 -30.88 -13.78
N GLY A 243 -13.21 -30.61 -15.05
CA GLY A 243 -13.62 -29.38 -15.73
C GLY A 243 -12.94 -28.11 -15.23
N ASN A 244 -11.73 -28.22 -14.66
CA ASN A 244 -10.98 -27.05 -14.21
C ASN A 244 -10.20 -26.41 -15.36
N ILE A 245 -10.07 -25.09 -15.34
CA ILE A 245 -9.26 -24.30 -16.28
C ILE A 245 -8.30 -23.45 -15.46
N GLY A 246 -7.01 -23.79 -15.50
CA GLY A 246 -5.98 -23.32 -14.58
C GLY A 246 -5.27 -24.50 -13.93
N SER A 247 -4.36 -24.25 -13.00
CA SER A 247 -3.52 -25.26 -12.34
C SER A 247 -3.76 -25.32 -10.83
N PHE A 248 -3.41 -26.45 -10.19
CA PHE A 248 -3.50 -26.64 -8.73
C PHE A 248 -4.90 -26.52 -8.14
N ASN A 249 -5.95 -26.84 -8.90
CA ASN A 249 -7.31 -26.81 -8.38
C ASN A 249 -7.68 -28.15 -7.73
N LEU A 250 -8.26 -28.08 -6.54
CA LEU A 250 -8.89 -29.20 -5.84
C LEU A 250 -10.41 -29.02 -5.88
N GLY A 251 -11.10 -29.91 -6.58
CA GLY A 251 -12.55 -29.85 -6.85
C GLY A 251 -12.83 -29.63 -8.34
N SER A 252 -14.05 -29.20 -8.67
CA SER A 252 -14.53 -29.22 -10.07
C SER A 252 -15.04 -27.86 -10.54
N GLY A 253 -14.89 -27.60 -11.83
CA GLY A 253 -15.45 -26.41 -12.49
C GLY A 253 -14.78 -25.09 -12.10
N ASN A 254 -13.55 -25.11 -11.59
CA ASN A 254 -12.83 -23.91 -11.22
C ASN A 254 -12.14 -23.28 -12.44
N GLN A 255 -12.14 -21.95 -12.51
CA GLN A 255 -11.50 -21.13 -13.54
C GLN A 255 -10.48 -20.19 -12.88
N GLY A 256 -9.21 -20.55 -12.94
CA GLY A 256 -8.08 -19.89 -12.28
C GLY A 256 -7.24 -20.91 -11.53
N ASP A 257 -6.28 -20.44 -10.73
CA ASP A 257 -5.27 -21.27 -10.08
C ASP A 257 -5.46 -21.37 -8.56
N ILE A 258 -5.06 -22.51 -7.98
CA ILE A 258 -5.09 -22.76 -6.51
C ILE A 258 -6.49 -22.56 -5.91
N ASN A 259 -7.53 -23.12 -6.51
CA ASN A 259 -8.87 -23.08 -5.92
C ASN A 259 -9.19 -24.39 -5.20
N LEU A 260 -9.77 -24.30 -4.01
CA LEU A 260 -10.27 -25.43 -3.23
C LEU A 260 -11.80 -25.35 -3.11
N GLY A 261 -12.50 -26.22 -3.85
CA GLY A 261 -13.95 -26.31 -3.88
C GLY A 261 -14.50 -26.32 -5.31
N ILE A 262 -15.74 -25.85 -5.50
CA ILE A 262 -16.48 -26.05 -6.75
C ILE A 262 -16.89 -24.71 -7.37
N GLY A 263 -16.66 -24.56 -8.68
CA GLY A 263 -17.24 -23.47 -9.46
C GLY A 263 -16.67 -22.07 -9.15
N ASN A 264 -15.41 -21.98 -8.72
CA ASN A 264 -14.76 -20.72 -8.42
C ASN A 264 -14.17 -20.08 -9.68
N VAL A 265 -14.22 -18.75 -9.77
CA VAL A 265 -13.61 -17.94 -10.83
C VAL A 265 -12.62 -16.97 -10.20
N GLY A 266 -11.37 -17.01 -10.65
CA GLY A 266 -10.23 -16.33 -10.03
C GLY A 266 -9.27 -17.31 -9.36
N ASN A 267 -8.29 -16.77 -8.63
CA ASN A 267 -7.22 -17.56 -8.00
C ASN A 267 -7.35 -17.54 -6.48
N LEU A 268 -6.80 -18.56 -5.80
CA LEU A 268 -6.77 -18.70 -4.33
C LEU A 268 -8.14 -18.71 -3.64
N ASN A 269 -9.18 -19.23 -4.29
CA ASN A 269 -10.49 -19.31 -3.65
C ASN A 269 -10.61 -20.54 -2.75
N LEU A 270 -11.24 -20.36 -1.59
CA LEU A 270 -11.70 -21.44 -0.72
C LEU A 270 -13.22 -21.45 -0.71
N GLY A 271 -13.83 -22.63 -0.83
CA GLY A 271 -15.29 -22.81 -0.87
C GLY A 271 -15.83 -22.89 -2.29
N SER A 272 -17.11 -22.58 -2.47
CA SER A 272 -17.81 -22.81 -3.75
C SER A 272 -18.48 -21.55 -4.29
N GLY A 273 -18.47 -21.38 -5.61
CA GLY A 273 -19.19 -20.32 -6.31
C GLY A 273 -18.61 -18.91 -6.15
N ASN A 274 -17.32 -18.79 -5.84
CA ASN A 274 -16.66 -17.49 -5.80
C ASN A 274 -16.58 -16.90 -7.21
N GLU A 275 -17.16 -15.72 -7.44
CA GLU A 275 -17.12 -15.05 -8.74
C GLU A 275 -16.67 -13.59 -8.60
N PRO A 276 -15.85 -13.06 -9.51
CA PRO A 276 -15.45 -11.66 -9.47
C PRO A 276 -16.66 -10.74 -9.79
N PRO A 277 -16.65 -9.50 -9.27
CA PRO A 277 -17.72 -8.53 -9.50
C PRO A 277 -18.00 -8.35 -11.00
N ARG A 278 -19.28 -8.19 -11.38
CA ARG A 278 -19.77 -8.17 -12.77
C ARG A 278 -19.04 -7.21 -13.72
N HIS A 279 -18.37 -6.18 -13.20
CA HIS A 279 -17.58 -5.22 -13.98
C HIS A 279 -16.26 -5.79 -14.55
N VAL A 280 -15.70 -6.85 -13.94
CA VAL A 280 -14.43 -7.48 -14.38
C VAL A 280 -14.67 -8.48 -15.52
N ARG A 281 -15.88 -9.05 -15.64
CA ARG A 281 -16.21 -10.03 -16.69
C ARG A 281 -16.08 -9.47 -18.11
N ARG A 282 -16.26 -8.15 -18.29
CA ARG A 282 -16.16 -7.50 -19.61
C ARG A 282 -14.71 -7.42 -20.11
N LEU A 283 -13.73 -7.35 -19.22
CA LEU A 283 -12.30 -7.30 -19.56
C LEU A 283 -11.74 -8.68 -19.90
N GLN A 284 -12.09 -9.72 -19.14
CA GLN A 284 -11.66 -11.10 -19.42
C GLN A 284 -12.26 -11.66 -20.72
N PHE A 285 -13.49 -11.27 -21.08
CA PHE A 285 -14.10 -11.63 -22.37
C PHE A 285 -13.33 -11.00 -23.56
N LEU A 286 -12.72 -9.84 -23.37
CA LEU A 286 -11.94 -9.14 -24.40
C LEU A 286 -10.54 -9.75 -24.60
N GLU A 287 -9.87 -10.23 -23.54
CA GLU A 287 -8.60 -10.99 -23.67
C GLU A 287 -8.81 -12.33 -24.40
N ARG A 288 -9.98 -12.96 -24.22
CA ARG A 288 -10.32 -14.24 -24.88
C ARG A 288 -10.50 -14.16 -26.39
N MET A 289 -10.76 -12.98 -26.96
CA MET A 289 -10.77 -12.81 -28.44
C MET A 289 -9.36 -12.71 -29.03
N GLY A 290 -8.31 -12.57 -28.22
CA GLY A 290 -6.91 -12.54 -28.67
C GLY A 290 -6.29 -13.93 -28.86
N SER A 291 -6.85 -14.98 -28.24
CA SER A 291 -6.27 -16.32 -28.18
C SER A 291 -7.00 -17.39 -29.01
N CYS A 292 -7.95 -17.01 -29.87
CA CYS A 292 -8.45 -17.90 -30.92
C CYS A 292 -7.35 -18.16 -31.97
N GLN A 293 -6.64 -19.27 -31.81
CA GLN A 293 -5.67 -19.77 -32.77
C GLN A 293 -6.38 -20.08 -34.10
N VAL A 294 -5.99 -19.38 -35.16
CA VAL A 294 -6.54 -19.56 -36.52
C VAL A 294 -6.17 -20.96 -37.02
N VAL A 295 -7.16 -21.85 -37.12
CA VAL A 295 -7.01 -23.12 -37.85
C VAL A 295 -7.13 -22.83 -39.35
N HIS A 296 -6.02 -22.87 -40.07
CA HIS A 296 -6.01 -22.68 -41.52
C HIS A 296 -6.57 -23.93 -42.24
N ARG A 297 -7.74 -23.80 -42.87
CA ARG A 297 -8.15 -24.65 -44.01
C ARG A 297 -7.95 -23.88 -45.32
N GLY A 298 -7.31 -24.54 -46.29
CA GLY A 298 -6.72 -23.93 -47.48
C GLY A 298 -7.68 -23.26 -48.46
N GLY A 299 -7.15 -22.29 -49.21
CA GLY A 299 -7.80 -21.65 -50.36
C GLY A 299 -7.24 -20.25 -50.67
N THR A 300 -6.35 -20.19 -51.66
CA THR A 300 -5.89 -19.03 -52.48
C THR A 300 -5.38 -17.73 -51.81
N ARG A 301 -4.09 -17.46 -52.05
CA ARG A 301 -3.27 -16.34 -51.53
C ARG A 301 -3.72 -14.95 -52.02
N ARG A 302 -3.71 -13.96 -51.11
CA ARG A 302 -3.22 -12.60 -51.39
C ARG A 302 -2.03 -12.33 -50.47
N SER A 303 -0.85 -12.15 -51.05
CA SER A 303 0.38 -11.81 -50.32
C SER A 303 0.41 -10.29 -50.09
N CYS A 304 0.50 -9.85 -48.84
CA CYS A 304 0.96 -8.51 -48.49
C CYS A 304 2.45 -8.61 -48.11
N VAL A 305 3.27 -7.91 -48.87
CA VAL A 305 4.72 -7.80 -48.68
C VAL A 305 5.02 -6.88 -47.50
N SER A 306 5.72 -7.43 -46.51
CA SER A 306 6.56 -6.83 -45.43
C SER A 306 6.11 -5.53 -44.74
N GLY A 307 5.85 -5.61 -43.43
CA GLY A 307 5.95 -4.47 -42.50
C GLY A 307 5.45 -4.78 -41.08
N ARG A 308 6.32 -4.68 -40.06
CA ARG A 308 5.96 -4.79 -38.63
C ARG A 308 5.04 -3.64 -38.21
N CYS A 309 3.95 -3.94 -37.50
CA CYS A 309 3.19 -2.92 -36.77
C CYS A 309 3.68 -2.87 -35.31
N GLY A 310 4.37 -1.78 -34.94
CA GLY A 310 4.71 -1.42 -33.57
C GLY A 310 3.87 -0.23 -33.09
N TRP A 311 3.57 -0.17 -31.79
CA TRP A 311 2.85 0.93 -31.14
C TRP A 311 3.80 2.11 -30.84
N SER A 312 3.34 3.35 -31.01
CA SER A 312 4.08 4.58 -30.66
C SER A 312 3.28 5.43 -29.67
N GLN A 313 3.91 5.80 -28.55
CA GLN A 313 3.43 6.80 -27.59
C GLN A 313 3.88 8.21 -28.03
N ARG A 314 2.98 9.20 -28.03
CA ARG A 314 3.34 10.62 -27.91
C ARG A 314 2.38 11.38 -27.00
N SER A 315 2.99 12.27 -26.20
CA SER A 315 2.48 13.05 -25.10
C SER A 315 1.43 14.10 -25.46
N ALA A 316 0.53 14.39 -24.50
CA ALA A 316 -0.52 15.40 -24.59
C ALA A 316 -0.10 16.73 -23.92
N VAL A 317 -0.56 17.85 -24.46
CA VAL A 317 -0.56 19.20 -23.84
C VAL A 317 -2.01 19.60 -23.52
N SER A 318 -2.22 20.17 -22.34
CA SER A 318 -3.52 20.48 -21.71
C SER A 318 -3.85 21.98 -21.77
N THR A 319 -5.13 22.32 -21.95
CA THR A 319 -5.68 23.64 -21.58
C THR A 319 -7.10 23.48 -21.00
N ILE A 320 -7.29 23.99 -19.76
CA ILE A 320 -8.55 23.97 -19.00
C ILE A 320 -9.19 25.38 -19.05
N ARG A 321 -10.51 25.47 -19.22
CA ARG A 321 -11.31 26.67 -18.89
C ARG A 321 -12.58 26.29 -18.11
N SER A 322 -12.95 27.17 -17.19
CA SER A 322 -13.64 26.99 -15.91
C SER A 322 -15.16 27.22 -15.88
N GLY A 323 -15.86 26.59 -14.90
CA GLY A 323 -17.18 27.01 -14.38
C GLY A 323 -17.78 26.04 -13.32
N GLN A 324 -17.93 26.48 -12.05
CA GLN A 324 -18.28 25.74 -10.81
C GLN A 324 -19.73 25.17 -10.77
N ARG A 325 -20.15 24.15 -9.98
CA ARG A 325 -20.02 23.91 -8.51
C ARG A 325 -20.23 22.41 -8.08
N SER A 326 -19.47 22.01 -7.05
CA SER A 326 -19.80 21.13 -5.88
C SER A 326 -19.73 19.58 -5.94
N VAL A 327 -18.66 19.06 -5.28
CA VAL A 327 -18.55 17.86 -4.40
C VAL A 327 -18.61 16.44 -5.00
N ARG A 328 -17.43 15.91 -5.40
CA ARG A 328 -16.79 14.65 -4.91
C ARG A 328 -15.48 14.39 -5.69
N SER A 329 -14.47 13.86 -4.97
CA SER A 329 -13.10 13.57 -5.42
C SER A 329 -12.98 12.69 -6.68
N PRO A 330 -11.82 12.73 -7.37
CA PRO A 330 -11.71 12.56 -8.84
C PRO A 330 -11.36 11.13 -9.26
N VAL A 331 -11.14 10.94 -10.59
CA VAL A 331 -10.47 9.80 -11.27
C VAL A 331 -11.47 8.80 -11.92
N TYR A 332 -11.59 8.49 -13.23
CA TYR A 332 -10.76 8.65 -14.45
C TYR A 332 -11.65 8.84 -15.71
N LEU A 333 -11.14 9.59 -16.68
CA LEU A 333 -11.69 9.87 -18.02
C LEU A 333 -11.46 8.69 -19.00
N VAL A 334 -12.48 8.32 -19.79
CA VAL A 334 -12.46 7.25 -20.79
C VAL A 334 -11.75 7.71 -22.08
N LEU A 335 -10.66 7.03 -22.47
CA LEU A 335 -10.04 7.14 -23.79
C LEU A 335 -10.71 6.17 -24.78
N ALA A 336 -11.58 6.69 -25.65
CA ALA A 336 -12.09 5.94 -26.80
C ALA A 336 -11.14 6.08 -28.01
N ALA A 337 -10.30 5.07 -28.26
CA ALA A 337 -9.53 4.99 -29.50
C ALA A 337 -10.43 4.54 -30.67
N ARG A 338 -10.85 5.47 -31.53
CA ARG A 338 -11.44 5.12 -32.84
C ARG A 338 -10.34 4.72 -33.81
N ARG A 339 -10.47 3.55 -34.46
CA ARG A 339 -9.63 3.16 -35.60
C ARG A 339 -9.87 4.12 -36.78
N ARG A 340 -8.82 4.74 -37.33
CA ARG A 340 -8.82 5.32 -38.68
C ARG A 340 -7.64 4.76 -39.46
N CYS A 341 -7.90 4.25 -40.66
CA CYS A 341 -6.88 4.02 -41.68
C CYS A 341 -6.50 5.36 -42.34
N VAL A 342 -5.20 5.58 -42.55
CA VAL A 342 -4.59 6.71 -43.29
C VAL A 342 -3.48 6.07 -44.13
N SER A 343 -3.29 6.21 -45.44
CA SER A 343 -3.98 6.83 -46.58
C SER A 343 -3.15 6.49 -47.84
N GLY A 344 -3.73 6.40 -49.05
CA GLY A 344 -2.91 6.41 -50.28
C GLY A 344 -3.58 5.91 -51.56
N CYS A 345 -4.51 6.68 -52.14
CA CYS A 345 -4.83 6.56 -53.57
C CYS A 345 -4.64 7.93 -54.25
N ALA A 346 -3.70 8.00 -55.18
CA ALA A 346 -3.48 9.16 -56.03
C ALA A 346 -4.66 9.34 -57.01
N ARG A 347 -5.10 10.59 -57.19
CA ARG A 347 -6.07 10.99 -58.23
C ARG A 347 -5.38 11.07 -59.60
N ARG A 348 -6.00 10.51 -60.65
CA ARG A 348 -5.98 11.09 -62.01
C ARG A 348 -7.35 10.95 -62.69
N ARG A 349 -7.58 11.88 -63.63
CA ARG A 349 -8.84 12.39 -64.18
C ARG A 349 -9.45 11.53 -65.32
N SER A 350 -10.72 11.89 -65.61
CA SER A 350 -11.49 11.84 -66.87
C SER A 350 -12.02 10.51 -67.45
N MET A 351 -13.37 10.44 -67.50
CA MET A 351 -14.27 9.66 -68.40
C MET A 351 -13.98 9.95 -69.90
N PRO A 352 -14.42 9.16 -70.92
CA PRO A 352 -15.76 8.53 -71.01
C PRO A 352 -15.92 7.16 -71.72
N ALA A 353 -17.13 6.60 -71.54
CA ALA A 353 -17.98 5.79 -72.43
C ALA A 353 -17.39 4.77 -73.44
N HIS A 354 -17.87 3.51 -73.40
CA HIS A 354 -18.63 2.85 -74.49
C HIS A 354 -18.92 1.36 -74.19
N GLY A 355 -20.20 0.97 -74.26
CA GLY A 355 -20.66 -0.19 -75.05
C GLY A 355 -20.55 -1.63 -74.47
N PRO A 356 -21.60 -2.47 -74.62
CA PRO A 356 -21.66 -3.84 -74.09
C PRO A 356 -21.19 -4.90 -75.09
N GLY A 357 -20.73 -6.07 -74.61
CA GLY A 357 -20.39 -7.22 -75.46
C GLY A 357 -20.04 -8.48 -74.67
N PRO A 358 -20.20 -9.70 -75.23
CA PRO A 358 -21.09 -10.69 -74.65
C PRO A 358 -20.42 -11.90 -73.97
N ARG A 359 -21.24 -12.63 -73.21
CA ARG A 359 -20.96 -13.97 -72.65
C ARG A 359 -20.62 -14.98 -73.76
N PRO A 360 -19.86 -16.03 -73.40
CA PRO A 360 -20.14 -17.36 -73.91
C PRO A 360 -20.68 -18.28 -72.80
N LYS A 361 -21.81 -18.91 -73.12
CA LYS A 361 -22.33 -20.16 -72.54
C LYS A 361 -21.36 -21.29 -72.90
N ASN A 362 -21.04 -22.25 -72.02
CA ASN A 362 -21.72 -23.53 -71.78
C ASN A 362 -20.62 -24.63 -71.75
N PRO A 363 -20.92 -25.91 -71.41
CA PRO A 363 -21.74 -26.42 -70.33
C PRO A 363 -21.05 -27.62 -69.60
N LEU A 364 -21.74 -28.15 -68.60
CA LEU A 364 -21.47 -29.43 -67.94
C LEU A 364 -21.49 -30.62 -68.91
N SER A 365 -20.55 -31.53 -68.74
CA SER A 365 -20.74 -33.00 -68.60
C SER A 365 -19.52 -33.56 -67.87
#